data_AF-A0A7S0NYA2-F1
#
_entry.id   AF-A0A7S0NYA2-F1
#
_cell.length_a   1.000
_cell.length_b   1.000
_cell.length_c   1.000
_cell.angle_alpha   90.00
_cell.angle_beta   90.00
_cell.angle_gamma   90.00
#
_symmetry.space_group_name_H-M   'P 1'
#
loop_
_entity.id
_entity.type
_entity.pdbx_description
1 polymer ?
#
loop_
_entity_poly.entity_id
_entity_poly.type
_entity_poly.pdbx_seq_one_letter_code
_entity_poly.pdbx_strand_id
1 'polypeptide(L)'
;MNKLQSFVVEESDHYSGGMAVDAGSVWLTWGICVNRISFATHAVLASYELPEEAAIQAELGFPALTPCGKLFCVVYNDHGPEEIFVFEADTLQFLFCFGDGLLKEVRGMAVGGNELFVADAGSETIEVFSFSGVWRRTLSGVWRFPSKLCFMHGRLFMVENDEYGECPRWGERIFVLTAQGCVLQVYTHPDEERLEVCLAYSRSIVAGFDGKLVLAVSNKLIAFTGL
;
A
#
# COMPACT_ATOMS: atom_id res chain seq x y z
N MET A 1 24.18 -13.64 8.93
CA MET A 1 23.85 -12.34 8.31
C MET A 1 23.35 -12.61 6.91
N ASN A 2 22.03 -12.58 6.70
CA ASN A 2 21.46 -12.71 5.37
C ASN A 2 21.63 -11.35 4.68
N LYS A 3 22.43 -11.30 3.61
CA LYS A 3 22.51 -10.13 2.73
C LYS A 3 21.14 -9.96 2.09
N LEU A 4 20.51 -8.80 2.26
CA LEU A 4 19.45 -8.37 1.35
C LEU A 4 20.07 -8.28 -0.05
N GLN A 5 19.67 -9.17 -0.96
CA GLN A 5 19.91 -8.96 -2.37
C GLN A 5 19.00 -7.81 -2.82
N SER A 6 19.60 -6.78 -3.42
CA SER A 6 18.88 -5.67 -4.02
C SER A 6 18.17 -6.16 -5.28
N PHE A 7 16.84 -6.05 -5.31
CA PHE A 7 16.06 -6.20 -6.52
C PHE A 7 15.92 -4.82 -7.17
N VAL A 8 16.40 -4.68 -8.40
CA VAL A 8 16.12 -3.49 -9.21
C VAL A 8 14.89 -3.84 -10.03
N VAL A 9 13.76 -3.23 -9.70
CA VAL A 9 12.59 -3.19 -10.59
C VAL A 9 12.80 -1.94 -11.43
N GLU A 10 12.99 -2.09 -12.75
CA GLU A 10 13.09 -0.95 -13.65
C GLU A 10 11.77 -0.17 -13.58
N GLU A 11 11.83 1.09 -13.13
CA GLU A 11 10.67 1.99 -13.15
C GLU A 11 10.31 2.30 -14.60
N SER A 12 9.09 1.98 -15.00
CA SER A 12 8.46 2.62 -16.16
C SER A 12 7.58 3.76 -15.64
N ASP A 13 7.65 4.91 -16.30
CA ASP A 13 7.08 6.19 -15.84
C ASP A 13 5.56 6.20 -15.65
N HIS A 14 4.84 5.10 -15.92
CA HIS A 14 3.38 5.12 -16.08
C HIS A 14 2.57 4.08 -15.28
N TYR A 15 3.16 3.19 -14.47
CA TYR A 15 2.38 2.11 -13.84
C TYR A 15 2.44 2.04 -12.33
N SER A 16 1.30 2.11 -11.67
CA SER A 16 1.07 2.00 -10.21
C SER A 16 1.39 0.60 -9.67
N GLY A 17 2.67 0.24 -9.66
CA GLY A 17 3.12 -1.02 -9.07
C GLY A 17 3.08 -1.02 -7.55
N GLY A 18 2.87 -2.20 -6.96
CA GLY A 18 2.89 -2.40 -5.52
C GLY A 18 3.55 -3.72 -5.14
N MET A 19 3.95 -3.85 -3.87
CA MET A 19 4.65 -5.03 -3.37
C MET A 19 4.14 -5.47 -2.00
N ALA A 20 3.91 -6.77 -1.85
CA ALA A 20 3.74 -7.45 -0.56
C ALA A 20 4.80 -8.53 -0.41
N VAL A 21 5.20 -8.86 0.81
CA VAL A 21 6.29 -9.82 1.09
C VAL A 21 5.94 -10.71 2.28
N ASP A 22 6.44 -11.95 2.23
CA ASP A 22 6.51 -12.84 3.40
C ASP A 22 7.93 -13.43 3.53
N ALA A 23 8.07 -14.53 4.28
CA ALA A 23 9.38 -15.15 4.51
C ALA A 23 9.98 -15.83 3.26
N GLY A 24 9.18 -16.18 2.25
CA GLY A 24 9.62 -17.00 1.11
C GLY A 24 9.26 -16.43 -0.27
N SER A 25 8.40 -15.42 -0.34
CA SER A 25 7.85 -14.88 -1.58
C SER A 25 7.64 -13.38 -1.54
N VAL A 26 7.65 -12.79 -2.73
CA VAL A 26 7.20 -11.44 -3.01
C VAL A 26 6.02 -11.48 -3.98
N TRP A 27 5.02 -10.66 -3.73
CA TRP A 27 3.91 -10.41 -4.64
C TRP A 27 4.10 -9.04 -5.24
N LEU A 28 4.17 -8.97 -6.57
CA LEU A 28 4.32 -7.73 -7.32
C LEU A 28 3.09 -7.51 -8.16
N THR A 29 2.47 -6.33 -8.04
CA THR A 29 1.47 -5.87 -8.99
C THR A 29 2.12 -4.94 -10.01
N TRP A 30 1.74 -5.09 -11.27
CA TRP A 30 2.16 -4.22 -12.36
C TRP A 30 1.09 -4.19 -13.44
N GLY A 31 0.50 -3.02 -13.68
CA GLY A 31 -0.58 -2.87 -14.65
C GLY A 31 -1.70 -3.85 -14.33
N ILE A 32 -2.01 -4.75 -15.25
CA ILE A 32 -3.10 -5.74 -15.12
C ILE A 32 -2.69 -7.05 -14.45
N CYS A 33 -1.44 -7.18 -14.01
CA CYS A 33 -0.88 -8.44 -13.53
C CYS A 33 -0.53 -8.39 -12.04
N VAL A 34 -0.68 -9.53 -11.38
CA VAL A 34 -0.03 -9.83 -10.10
C VAL A 34 0.78 -11.11 -10.21
N ASN A 35 2.02 -11.08 -9.74
CA ASN A 35 2.95 -12.19 -9.78
C ASN A 35 3.45 -12.53 -8.38
N ARG A 36 3.47 -13.82 -8.04
CA ARG A 36 4.17 -14.33 -6.87
C ARG A 36 5.54 -14.85 -7.31
N ILE A 37 6.60 -14.36 -6.70
CA ILE A 37 7.98 -14.70 -7.05
C ILE A 37 8.69 -15.25 -5.81
N SER A 38 9.42 -16.36 -5.99
CA SER A 38 10.24 -16.98 -4.94
C SER A 38 11.50 -16.15 -4.66
N PHE A 39 11.79 -15.88 -3.38
CA PHE A 39 13.09 -15.28 -3.02
C PHE A 39 14.27 -16.22 -3.27
N ALA A 40 14.07 -17.53 -3.14
CA ALA A 40 15.17 -18.49 -3.23
C ALA A 40 15.60 -18.75 -4.67
N THR A 41 14.64 -18.75 -5.60
CA THR A 41 14.87 -19.18 -7.00
C THR A 41 14.64 -18.07 -8.01
N HIS A 42 14.04 -16.95 -7.59
CA HIS A 42 13.56 -15.87 -8.47
C HIS A 42 12.56 -16.34 -9.53
N ALA A 43 12.02 -17.56 -9.38
CA ALA A 43 11.01 -18.09 -10.27
C ALA A 43 9.65 -17.48 -9.95
N VAL A 44 8.90 -17.18 -11.01
CA VAL A 44 7.46 -16.90 -10.90
C VAL A 44 6.76 -18.20 -10.49
N LEU A 45 6.17 -18.20 -9.30
CA LEU A 45 5.48 -19.34 -8.71
C LEU A 45 4.00 -19.38 -9.09
N ALA A 46 3.40 -18.20 -9.25
CA ALA A 46 2.02 -18.02 -9.68
C ALA A 46 1.88 -16.65 -10.36
N SER A 47 0.93 -16.54 -11.26
CA SER A 47 0.56 -15.30 -11.95
C SER A 47 -0.95 -15.21 -12.10
N TYR A 48 -1.47 -14.01 -11.98
CA TYR A 48 -2.83 -13.67 -12.36
C TYR A 48 -2.80 -12.41 -13.22
N GLU A 49 -3.65 -12.39 -14.23
CA GLU A 49 -3.83 -11.28 -15.16
C GLU A 49 -5.31 -10.98 -15.25
N LEU A 50 -5.69 -9.70 -15.18
CA LEU A 50 -7.08 -9.30 -15.34
C LEU A 50 -7.60 -9.75 -16.72
N PRO A 51 -8.85 -10.23 -16.83
CA PRO A 51 -9.45 -10.56 -18.12
C PRO A 51 -9.40 -9.36 -19.08
N GLU A 52 -9.23 -9.61 -20.37
CA GLU A 52 -9.07 -8.58 -21.41
C GLU A 52 -10.20 -7.51 -21.37
N GLU A 53 -11.43 -7.93 -21.06
CA GLU A 53 -12.58 -7.02 -20.92
C GLU A 53 -12.43 -6.03 -19.76
N ALA A 54 -11.76 -6.42 -18.67
CA ALA A 54 -11.46 -5.57 -17.52
C ALA A 54 -10.13 -4.79 -17.70
N ALA A 55 -9.18 -5.36 -18.45
CA ALA A 55 -7.83 -4.81 -18.65
C ALA A 55 -7.79 -3.51 -19.45
N ILE A 56 -8.85 -3.15 -20.17
CA ILE A 56 -8.88 -1.95 -21.03
C ILE A 56 -8.84 -0.66 -20.20
N GLN A 57 -9.24 -0.70 -18.91
CA GLN A 57 -9.35 0.49 -18.06
C GLN A 57 -9.00 0.25 -16.59
N ALA A 58 -8.50 -0.93 -16.23
CA ALA A 58 -8.26 -1.27 -14.84
C ALA A 58 -6.83 -1.74 -14.61
N GLU A 59 -6.30 -1.45 -13.43
CA GLU A 59 -4.98 -1.89 -12.99
C GLU A 59 -5.03 -2.44 -11.57
N LEU A 60 -4.12 -3.36 -11.26
CA LEU A 60 -3.92 -3.94 -9.95
C LEU A 60 -2.86 -3.16 -9.17
N GLY A 61 -3.23 -2.71 -7.97
CA GLY A 61 -2.36 -1.94 -7.09
C GLY A 61 -2.39 -2.39 -5.64
N PHE A 62 -1.42 -1.86 -4.89
CA PHE A 62 -1.37 -1.86 -3.42
C PHE A 62 -1.61 -3.23 -2.76
N PRO A 63 -0.85 -4.29 -3.15
CA PRO A 63 -1.06 -5.61 -2.59
C PRO A 63 -0.87 -5.60 -1.07
N ALA A 64 -1.77 -6.25 -0.34
CA ALA A 64 -1.71 -6.42 1.11
C ALA A 64 -1.90 -7.89 1.48
N LEU A 65 -0.84 -8.49 2.04
CA LEU A 65 -0.84 -9.90 2.44
C LEU A 65 -1.36 -10.05 3.87
N THR A 66 -2.25 -11.00 4.07
CA THR A 66 -2.80 -11.36 5.38
C THR A 66 -2.09 -12.57 6.01
N PRO A 67 -2.07 -12.68 7.35
CA PRO A 67 -1.52 -13.87 8.02
C PRO A 67 -2.27 -15.17 7.72
N CYS A 68 -3.51 -15.10 7.20
CA CYS A 68 -4.32 -16.27 6.86
C CYS A 68 -4.15 -16.72 5.40
N GLY A 69 -3.15 -16.20 4.69
CA GLY A 69 -2.83 -16.65 3.33
C GLY A 69 -3.67 -16.02 2.23
N LYS A 70 -4.41 -14.94 2.53
CA LYS A 70 -5.08 -14.13 1.51
C LYS A 70 -4.23 -12.95 1.08
N LEU A 71 -4.29 -12.62 -0.21
CA LEU A 71 -3.74 -11.41 -0.79
C LEU A 71 -4.88 -10.50 -1.23
N PHE A 72 -4.86 -9.24 -0.81
CA PHE A 72 -5.77 -8.22 -1.29
C PHE A 72 -5.05 -7.31 -2.29
N CYS A 73 -5.68 -6.99 -3.40
CA CYS A 73 -5.19 -6.01 -4.36
C CYS A 73 -6.33 -5.04 -4.68
N VAL A 74 -6.02 -3.75 -4.81
CA VAL A 74 -6.98 -2.79 -5.35
C VAL A 74 -7.04 -2.98 -6.87
N VAL A 75 -8.23 -2.92 -7.42
CA VAL A 75 -8.49 -2.71 -8.83
C VAL A 75 -9.05 -1.29 -8.96
N TYR A 76 -8.25 -0.37 -9.51
CA TYR A 76 -8.71 0.99 -9.80
C TYR A 76 -8.91 1.16 -11.30
N ASN A 77 -9.91 1.95 -11.64
CA ASN A 77 -10.29 2.28 -13.00
C ASN A 77 -10.44 3.79 -13.10
N ASP A 78 -9.85 4.42 -14.12
CA ASP A 78 -9.90 5.87 -14.36
C ASP A 78 -11.33 6.46 -14.39
N HIS A 79 -12.34 5.60 -14.53
CA HIS A 79 -13.75 5.98 -14.69
C HIS A 79 -14.70 5.26 -13.74
N GLY A 80 -14.21 4.39 -12.84
CA GLY A 80 -15.04 3.48 -12.07
C GLY A 80 -14.78 3.51 -10.56
N PRO A 81 -15.72 2.98 -9.76
CA PRO A 81 -15.47 2.75 -8.34
C PRO A 81 -14.29 1.78 -8.21
N GLU A 82 -13.46 2.00 -7.20
CA GLU A 82 -12.37 1.09 -6.91
C GLU A 82 -12.89 -0.11 -6.12
N GLU A 83 -12.40 -1.30 -6.47
CA GLU A 83 -12.73 -2.53 -5.77
C GLU A 83 -11.48 -3.19 -5.20
N ILE A 84 -11.65 -4.04 -4.19
CA ILE A 84 -10.58 -4.84 -3.63
C ILE A 84 -10.80 -6.28 -4.05
N PHE A 85 -9.89 -6.80 -4.86
CA PHE A 85 -9.84 -8.20 -5.27
C PHE A 85 -9.10 -9.01 -4.23
N VAL A 86 -9.64 -10.20 -3.95
CA VAL A 86 -9.08 -11.13 -2.97
C VAL A 86 -8.63 -12.40 -3.66
N PHE A 87 -7.39 -12.81 -3.36
CA PHE A 87 -6.79 -14.03 -3.89
C PHE A 87 -6.32 -14.96 -2.76
N GLU A 88 -6.27 -16.26 -3.04
CA GLU A 88 -5.37 -17.16 -2.31
C GLU A 88 -3.92 -16.79 -2.64
N ALA A 89 -3.13 -16.41 -1.64
CA ALA A 89 -1.81 -15.83 -1.87
C ALA A 89 -0.84 -16.83 -2.50
N ASP A 90 -0.98 -18.13 -2.20
CA ASP A 90 -0.09 -19.16 -2.72
C ASP A 90 -0.26 -19.40 -4.21
N THR A 91 -1.50 -19.42 -4.68
CA THR A 91 -1.88 -19.83 -6.04
C THR A 91 -2.30 -18.67 -6.93
N LEU A 92 -2.54 -17.49 -6.35
CA LEU A 92 -3.19 -16.35 -7.01
C LEU A 92 -4.56 -16.69 -7.61
N GLN A 93 -5.24 -17.70 -7.05
CA GLN A 93 -6.62 -17.97 -7.40
C GLN A 93 -7.52 -16.85 -6.86
N PHE A 94 -8.27 -16.20 -7.76
CA PHE A 94 -9.30 -15.23 -7.38
C PHE A 94 -10.39 -15.89 -6.52
N LEU A 95 -10.78 -15.21 -5.44
CA LEU A 95 -11.79 -15.68 -4.49
C LEU A 95 -13.08 -14.87 -4.58
N PHE A 96 -12.98 -13.55 -4.39
CA PHE A 96 -14.09 -12.61 -4.42
C PHE A 96 -13.56 -11.16 -4.48
N CYS A 97 -14.43 -10.19 -4.74
CA CYS A 97 -14.15 -8.77 -4.58
C CYS A 97 -15.13 -8.10 -3.60
N PHE A 98 -14.77 -6.93 -3.08
CA PHE A 98 -15.62 -6.09 -2.24
C PHE A 98 -15.20 -4.62 -2.32
N GLY A 99 -15.98 -3.72 -1.73
CA GLY A 99 -15.67 -2.27 -1.69
C GLY A 99 -16.37 -1.45 -2.77
N ASP A 100 -17.10 -2.10 -3.68
CA ASP A 100 -17.89 -1.42 -4.71
C ASP A 100 -18.82 -0.35 -4.09
N GLY A 101 -18.77 0.84 -4.69
CA GLY A 101 -19.50 2.03 -4.25
C GLY A 101 -19.07 2.63 -2.90
N LEU A 102 -18.13 2.02 -2.19
CA LEU A 102 -17.61 2.52 -0.90
C LEU A 102 -16.28 3.24 -1.03
N LEU A 103 -15.49 2.92 -2.04
CA LEU A 103 -14.13 3.43 -2.24
C LEU A 103 -14.09 4.40 -3.41
N LYS A 104 -13.40 5.54 -3.25
CA LYS A 104 -13.29 6.57 -4.29
C LYS A 104 -11.93 6.66 -4.93
N GLU A 105 -10.86 6.66 -4.13
CA GLU A 105 -9.49 6.76 -4.62
C GLU A 105 -8.52 6.10 -3.61
N VAL A 106 -8.35 4.79 -3.69
CA VAL A 106 -7.48 4.04 -2.78
C VAL A 106 -6.03 4.28 -3.15
N ARG A 107 -5.24 4.71 -2.18
CA ARG A 107 -3.81 5.00 -2.36
C ARG A 107 -2.88 4.06 -1.58
N GLY A 108 -3.45 3.20 -0.74
CA GLY A 108 -2.70 2.20 0.02
C GLY A 108 -3.57 1.36 0.95
N MET A 109 -3.03 0.20 1.32
CA MET A 109 -3.67 -0.75 2.22
C MET A 109 -2.68 -1.27 3.27
N ALA A 110 -3.18 -1.60 4.46
CA ALA A 110 -2.41 -2.28 5.49
C ALA A 110 -3.26 -3.32 6.22
N VAL A 111 -2.64 -4.44 6.58
CA VAL A 111 -3.27 -5.47 7.39
C VAL A 111 -2.82 -5.33 8.83
N GLY A 112 -3.78 -5.19 9.75
CA GLY A 112 -3.54 -5.08 11.19
C GLY A 112 -4.50 -5.96 11.99
N GLY A 113 -3.96 -6.87 12.79
CA GLY A 113 -4.79 -7.86 13.48
C GLY A 113 -5.59 -8.71 12.48
N ASN A 114 -6.92 -8.64 12.56
CA ASN A 114 -7.85 -9.34 11.64
C ASN A 114 -8.60 -8.37 10.71
N GLU A 115 -8.04 -7.17 10.51
CA GLU A 115 -8.67 -6.08 9.78
C GLU A 115 -7.76 -5.57 8.66
N LEU A 116 -8.40 -5.15 7.57
CA LEU A 116 -7.79 -4.43 6.47
C LEU A 116 -8.12 -2.95 6.62
N PHE A 117 -7.09 -2.12 6.61
CA PHE A 117 -7.18 -0.67 6.58
C PHE A 117 -6.90 -0.21 5.15
N VAL A 118 -7.77 0.64 4.61
CA VAL A 118 -7.75 1.10 3.22
C VAL A 118 -7.73 2.62 3.24
N ALA A 119 -6.66 3.24 2.74
CA ALA A 119 -6.56 4.69 2.64
C ALA A 119 -7.32 5.16 1.39
N ASP A 120 -8.52 5.70 1.60
CA ASP A 120 -9.36 6.28 0.55
C ASP A 120 -9.14 7.80 0.51
N ALA A 121 -8.26 8.23 -0.40
CA ALA A 121 -7.91 9.63 -0.57
C ALA A 121 -9.08 10.47 -1.10
N GLY A 122 -9.94 9.90 -1.94
CA GLY A 122 -11.09 10.59 -2.51
C GLY A 122 -12.20 10.85 -1.48
N SER A 123 -12.20 10.11 -0.37
CA SER A 123 -13.08 10.33 0.77
C SER A 123 -12.40 11.00 1.95
N GLU A 124 -11.08 11.25 1.88
CA GLU A 124 -10.25 11.74 2.98
C GLU A 124 -10.29 10.82 4.23
N THR A 125 -10.52 9.51 4.05
CA THR A 125 -10.77 8.56 5.14
C THR A 125 -9.88 7.32 5.08
N ILE A 126 -9.85 6.58 6.18
CA ILE A 126 -9.39 5.19 6.19
C ILE A 126 -10.60 4.29 6.41
N GLU A 127 -10.94 3.48 5.41
CA GLU A 127 -12.00 2.48 5.52
C GLU A 127 -11.43 1.19 6.12
N VAL A 128 -12.18 0.59 7.04
CA VAL A 128 -11.76 -0.63 7.75
C VAL A 128 -12.69 -1.77 7.39
N PHE A 129 -12.12 -2.84 6.85
CA PHE A 129 -12.84 -4.06 6.47
C PHE A 129 -12.33 -5.27 7.25
N SER A 130 -13.18 -6.28 7.37
CA SER A 130 -12.72 -7.63 7.74
C SER A 130 -12.19 -8.40 6.53
N PHE A 131 -11.45 -9.47 6.77
CA PHE A 131 -10.92 -10.34 5.70
C PHE A 131 -11.98 -11.13 4.91
N SER A 132 -13.26 -10.98 5.24
CA SER A 132 -14.40 -11.47 4.45
C SER A 132 -15.07 -10.36 3.64
N GLY A 133 -14.45 -9.17 3.55
CA GLY A 133 -14.97 -8.03 2.78
C GLY A 133 -16.09 -7.23 3.47
N VAL A 134 -16.44 -7.56 4.72
CA VAL A 134 -17.47 -6.81 5.45
C VAL A 134 -16.87 -5.52 6.00
N TRP A 135 -17.44 -4.37 5.61
CA TRP A 135 -17.12 -3.06 6.17
C TRP A 135 -17.39 -3.01 7.68
N ARG A 136 -16.47 -2.40 8.43
CA ARG A 136 -16.53 -2.33 9.90
C ARG A 136 -16.71 -0.91 10.40
N ARG A 137 -15.91 0.02 9.89
CA ARG A 137 -15.89 1.42 10.33
C ARG A 137 -15.07 2.28 9.38
N THR A 138 -15.30 3.58 9.48
CA THR A 138 -14.51 4.64 8.86
C THR A 138 -13.69 5.35 9.92
N LEU A 139 -12.40 5.60 9.63
CA LEU A 139 -11.55 6.45 10.44
C LEU A 139 -11.36 7.78 9.70
N SER A 140 -11.65 8.87 10.41
CA SER A 140 -11.45 10.24 9.92
C SER A 140 -10.64 11.01 10.95
N GLY A 141 -9.97 12.07 10.51
CA GLY A 141 -9.16 12.89 11.40
C GLY A 141 -8.80 14.23 10.77
N VAL A 142 -7.71 14.82 11.25
CA VAL A 142 -7.19 16.11 10.76
C VAL A 142 -6.37 15.97 9.47
N TRP A 143 -6.33 14.78 8.88
CA TRP A 143 -5.67 14.48 7.62
C TRP A 143 -6.64 14.63 6.45
N ARG A 144 -6.12 14.81 5.23
CA ARG A 144 -6.90 15.03 4.00
C ARG A 144 -6.65 13.98 2.93
N PHE A 145 -5.41 13.66 2.58
CA PHE A 145 -5.15 12.63 1.56
C PHE A 145 -4.35 11.46 2.14
N PRO A 146 -5.02 10.56 2.88
CA PRO A 146 -4.37 9.34 3.35
C PRO A 146 -3.86 8.57 2.14
N SER A 147 -2.59 8.14 2.19
CA SER A 147 -1.96 7.48 1.07
C SER A 147 -1.42 6.11 1.43
N LYS A 148 -0.23 6.05 2.04
CA LYS A 148 0.45 4.80 2.37
C LYS A 148 0.14 4.41 3.80
N LEU A 149 -0.26 3.17 3.97
CA LEU A 149 -0.56 2.59 5.27
C LEU A 149 0.46 1.52 5.61
N CYS A 150 0.81 1.42 6.89
CA CYS A 150 1.58 0.30 7.43
C CYS A 150 1.11 0.02 8.85
N PHE A 151 0.78 -1.22 9.16
CA PHE A 151 0.43 -1.61 10.52
C PHE A 151 1.60 -2.35 11.16
N MET A 152 2.09 -1.84 12.28
CA MET A 152 3.25 -2.42 12.97
C MET A 152 3.19 -2.12 14.46
N HIS A 153 3.60 -3.10 15.29
CA HIS A 153 3.64 -2.96 16.74
C HIS A 153 2.32 -2.44 17.36
N GLY A 154 1.18 -2.86 16.79
CA GLY A 154 -0.14 -2.44 17.25
C GLY A 154 -0.53 -0.99 16.89
N ARG A 155 0.22 -0.34 16.01
CA ARG A 155 -0.01 1.02 15.53
C ARG A 155 -0.19 1.03 14.02
N LEU A 156 -1.07 1.91 13.55
CA LEU A 156 -1.27 2.19 12.14
C LEU A 156 -0.50 3.46 11.78
N PHE A 157 0.48 3.33 10.90
CA PHE A 157 1.20 4.43 10.31
C PHE A 157 0.51 4.82 9.02
N MET A 158 0.22 6.10 8.86
CA MET A 158 -0.40 6.67 7.66
C MET A 158 0.44 7.83 7.16
N VAL A 159 0.82 7.77 5.89
CA VAL A 159 1.41 8.90 5.18
C VAL A 159 0.30 9.72 4.58
N GLU A 160 0.31 11.01 4.85
CA GLU A 160 -0.53 11.98 4.15
C GLU A 160 0.27 12.64 3.03
N ASN A 161 -0.38 12.77 1.86
CA ASN A 161 0.13 13.56 0.75
C ASN A 161 -0.69 14.84 0.57
N ASP A 162 -0.19 15.81 -0.17
CA ASP A 162 -1.02 16.87 -0.72
C ASP A 162 -1.77 16.42 -1.98
N GLU A 163 -2.87 17.12 -2.27
CA GLU A 163 -3.67 16.97 -3.49
C GLU A 163 -2.81 17.15 -4.74
N TYR A 164 -3.23 16.58 -5.87
CA TYR A 164 -2.62 16.80 -7.19
C TYR A 164 -2.69 18.30 -7.58
N GLY A 165 -1.73 19.10 -7.12
CA GLY A 165 -1.53 20.50 -7.51
C GLY A 165 -0.11 20.76 -8.00
N GLU A 166 0.12 21.90 -8.68
CA GLU A 166 1.38 22.30 -9.39
C GLU A 166 2.67 22.35 -8.53
N CYS A 167 2.62 21.91 -7.28
CA CYS A 167 3.81 21.64 -6.47
C CYS A 167 3.51 20.49 -5.50
N PRO A 168 3.90 19.25 -5.81
CA PRO A 168 3.51 18.14 -4.97
C PRO A 168 4.41 18.09 -3.73
N ARG A 169 3.86 18.49 -2.59
CA ARG A 169 4.45 18.24 -1.28
C ARG A 169 4.06 16.82 -0.84
N TRP A 170 4.78 15.83 -1.35
CA TRP A 170 4.55 14.42 -0.98
C TRP A 170 4.98 14.18 0.48
N GLY A 171 4.18 13.45 1.26
CA GLY A 171 4.58 13.01 2.60
C GLY A 171 4.81 14.12 3.62
N GLU A 172 3.97 15.16 3.63
CA GLU A 172 4.11 16.28 4.58
C GLU A 172 4.05 15.80 6.03
N ARG A 173 3.21 14.79 6.29
CA ARG A 173 2.92 14.29 7.63
C ARG A 173 2.83 12.77 7.65
N ILE A 174 3.51 12.18 8.64
CA ILE A 174 3.31 10.78 9.01
C ILE A 174 2.51 10.76 10.30
N PHE A 175 1.31 10.21 10.25
CA PHE A 175 0.48 9.98 11.41
C PHE A 175 0.75 8.60 11.97
N VAL A 176 0.90 8.53 13.29
CA VAL A 176 0.87 7.29 14.06
C VAL A 176 -0.47 7.23 14.76
N LEU A 177 -1.26 6.22 14.42
CA LEU A 177 -2.63 6.05 14.87
C LEU A 177 -2.77 4.76 15.68
N THR A 178 -3.76 4.73 16.56
CA THR A 178 -4.33 3.46 17.06
C THR A 178 -5.13 2.76 15.96
N ALA A 179 -5.45 1.47 16.14
CA ALA A 179 -6.37 0.74 15.26
C ALA A 179 -7.81 1.29 15.23
N GLN A 180 -8.12 2.19 16.18
CA GLN A 180 -9.39 2.91 16.30
C GLN A 180 -9.32 4.32 15.68
N GLY A 181 -8.20 4.70 15.07
CA GLY A 181 -8.03 6.00 14.41
C GLY A 181 -7.62 7.15 15.32
N CYS A 182 -7.44 6.93 16.63
CA CYS A 182 -6.91 7.96 17.51
C CYS A 182 -5.46 8.31 17.14
N VAL A 183 -5.16 9.59 16.96
CA VAL A 183 -3.80 10.09 16.71
C VAL A 183 -2.97 9.98 17.96
N LEU A 184 -1.87 9.25 17.89
CA LEU A 184 -0.86 9.12 18.94
C LEU A 184 0.29 10.09 18.74
N GLN A 185 0.70 10.27 17.48
CA GLN A 185 1.82 11.12 17.10
C GLN A 185 1.67 11.59 15.66
N VAL A 186 2.22 12.77 15.37
CA VAL A 186 2.36 13.28 14.00
C VAL A 186 3.82 13.69 13.83
N TYR A 187 4.45 13.16 12.80
CA TYR A 187 5.75 13.62 12.34
C TYR A 187 5.52 14.58 11.19
N THR A 188 5.85 15.85 11.40
CA THR A 188 5.93 16.86 10.35
C THR A 188 7.39 16.99 9.92
N HIS A 189 7.65 17.16 8.63
CA HIS A 189 9.01 17.42 8.16
C HIS A 189 9.58 18.70 8.80
N PRO A 190 10.80 18.69 9.39
CA PRO A 190 11.44 19.90 9.91
C PRO A 190 12.12 20.67 8.77
N ASP A 191 11.72 21.93 8.59
CA ASP A 191 12.35 22.97 7.77
C ASP A 191 12.51 22.73 6.24
N GLU A 192 12.00 23.70 5.47
CA GLU A 192 12.01 23.77 3.99
C GLU A 192 13.42 23.74 3.37
N GLU A 193 14.50 23.95 4.13
CA GLU A 193 15.84 24.17 3.55
C GLU A 193 16.72 22.92 3.36
N ARG A 194 16.25 21.69 3.63
CA ARG A 194 17.17 20.52 3.62
C ARG A 194 16.78 19.24 2.90
N LEU A 195 15.72 19.22 2.11
CA LEU A 195 15.37 18.05 1.29
C LEU A 195 14.89 18.39 -0.13
N GLU A 196 15.50 19.41 -0.76
CA GLU A 196 15.24 19.87 -2.14
C GLU A 196 15.39 18.81 -3.26
N VAL A 197 15.64 17.52 -2.98
CA VAL A 197 15.87 16.50 -4.03
C VAL A 197 15.19 15.15 -3.77
N CYS A 198 14.29 14.99 -2.81
CA CYS A 198 13.86 13.63 -2.41
C CYS A 198 12.38 13.27 -2.48
N LEU A 199 11.50 14.19 -2.87
CA LEU A 199 10.06 13.89 -2.89
C LEU A 199 9.46 13.87 -4.30
N ALA A 200 10.22 14.24 -5.34
CA ALA A 200 9.65 14.50 -6.66
C ALA A 200 9.10 13.26 -7.40
N TYR A 201 9.50 12.03 -7.07
CA TYR A 201 9.08 10.84 -7.83
C TYR A 201 8.86 9.55 -7.02
N SER A 202 9.12 9.53 -5.71
CA SER A 202 9.06 8.26 -4.99
C SER A 202 7.71 7.94 -4.39
N ARG A 203 7.06 6.96 -5.01
CA ARG A 203 5.98 6.15 -4.44
C ARG A 203 6.48 5.51 -3.15
N SER A 204 6.34 6.24 -2.05
CA SER A 204 6.99 5.89 -0.79
C SER A 204 6.46 4.55 -0.28
N ILE A 205 7.33 3.56 -0.15
CA ILE A 205 6.98 2.31 0.52
C ILE A 205 7.17 2.55 2.01
N VAL A 206 6.10 2.39 2.78
CA VAL A 206 6.18 2.26 4.23
C VAL A 206 6.11 0.77 4.54
N ALA A 207 7.23 0.19 4.93
CA ALA A 207 7.30 -1.22 5.27
C ALA A 207 7.82 -1.41 6.69
N GLY A 208 7.27 -2.39 7.38
CA GLY A 208 7.90 -2.96 8.58
C GLY A 208 8.96 -3.97 8.19
N PHE A 209 10.19 -3.75 8.63
CA PHE A 209 11.27 -4.71 8.49
C PHE A 209 12.07 -4.79 9.78
N ASP A 210 12.13 -5.97 10.39
CA ASP A 210 12.91 -6.24 11.61
C ASP A 210 12.60 -5.27 12.76
N GLY A 211 11.31 -4.99 12.98
CA GLY A 211 10.84 -4.05 14.01
C GLY A 211 11.13 -2.57 13.71
N LYS A 212 11.51 -2.23 12.48
CA LYS A 212 11.75 -0.85 12.04
C LYS A 212 10.74 -0.45 10.99
N LEU A 213 10.31 0.82 11.04
CA LEU A 213 9.61 1.46 9.94
C LEU A 213 10.65 1.89 8.92
N VAL A 214 10.55 1.37 7.71
CA VAL A 214 11.38 1.77 6.58
C VAL A 214 10.51 2.57 5.62
N LEU A 215 10.93 3.80 5.34
CA LEU A 215 10.37 4.66 4.32
C LEU A 215 11.34 4.70 3.14
N ALA A 216 10.90 4.24 1.97
CA ALA A 216 11.62 4.46 0.72
C ALA A 216 11.27 5.86 0.20
N VAL A 217 12.26 6.75 0.13
CA VAL A 217 12.11 8.13 -0.33
C VAL A 217 13.17 8.37 -1.41
N SER A 218 12.74 8.34 -2.66
CA SER A 218 13.55 8.30 -3.88
C SER A 218 14.61 7.20 -3.80
N ASN A 219 15.88 7.53 -4.02
CA ASN A 219 16.98 6.57 -3.94
C ASN A 219 17.49 6.36 -2.50
N LYS A 220 16.70 6.71 -1.47
CA LYS A 220 17.11 6.62 -0.06
C LYS A 220 16.11 5.80 0.74
N LEU A 221 16.64 5.04 1.69
CA LEU A 221 15.87 4.34 2.71
C LEU A 221 16.03 5.08 4.04
N ILE A 222 14.93 5.52 4.62
CA ILE A 222 14.87 6.11 5.95
C ILE A 222 14.35 5.04 6.90
N ALA A 223 15.18 4.60 7.85
CA ALA A 223 14.78 3.65 8.88
C ALA A 223 14.54 4.37 10.20
N PHE A 224 13.32 4.28 10.73
CA PHE A 224 13.00 4.76 12.07
C PHE A 224 13.25 3.65 13.09
N THR A 225 14.02 3.96 14.13
CA THR A 225 14.36 3.03 15.23
C THR A 225 13.79 3.52 16.55
N GLY A 226 13.29 2.61 17.39
CA GLY A 226 12.80 2.94 18.74
C GLY A 226 11.32 3.30 18.82
N LEU A 227 10.50 2.80 17.88
CA LEU A 227 9.05 3.04 17.77
C LEU A 227 8.19 2.08 18.60
#